data_AF-A0A0U4NBU0-F1
#
_entry.id   AF-A0A0U4NBU0-F1
#
_cell.length_a   1.000
_cell.length_b   1.000
_cell.length_c   1.000
_cell.angle_alpha   90.00
_cell.angle_beta   90.00
_cell.angle_gamma   90.00
#
_symmetry.space_group_name_H-M   'P 1'
#
loop_
_entity.id
_entity.type
_entity.pdbx_description
1 polymer ?
#
loop_
_entity_poly.entity_id
_entity_poly.type
_entity_poly.pdbx_seq_one_letter_code
_entity_poly.pdbx_strand_id
1 'polypeptide(L)'
;MGNYIPPSSSSLGSYAILAIFQSHHQNAKVDIEWFSSRREEELNKKITFDYSGATPFFSQHELDFLLPQIKQAHEMIHKRTGPGSEYLDWVEWPLTYDREEYERIKQISTIIREQADVLLIIGVGGSYLGARAAIEMLCPAFYNQLPRAKRNGPEIYFIGHHLHSDYIAQLLEIMQDKNVYVNVISKSGTTLEPALSFRLLRDFLEKKYGREGARTRIIATTDRKKGALKQLADLEGYETLTVPDGIGGRYSVLTSVGLLPMAVTGIQIDEVMRGAADGVELYREAELADNSAYQYAALRQLLYRKGKTIELLASYTPSLQYVAEWWKQLFGESEGKDGKGMFPASIQFTTELHSIGQYVQEGHRHLIETTLWIEESAVQVTIPSLEDNLDNLHYLSGTTFHEINEKACKATIQAHVAGGVPNLKVSIPEASPYYFGQMVYFFQKACAISGYMLGVNPFDQPGVEVYKEEMRNLLNQNQTIITR
;
A
#
# COMPACT_ATOMS: atom_id res chain seq x y z
N MET A 1 -24.11 -81.39 2.92
CA MET A 1 -24.21 -80.30 3.90
C MET A 1 -22.84 -79.66 4.00
N GLY A 2 -22.53 -78.44 3.59
CA GLY A 2 -23.19 -77.37 2.84
C GLY A 2 -22.08 -76.34 2.61
N ASN A 3 -21.83 -75.96 1.35
CA ASN A 3 -20.77 -75.03 0.94
C ASN A 3 -21.11 -73.61 1.41
N TYR A 4 -20.15 -72.91 2.02
CA TYR A 4 -20.29 -71.49 2.37
C TYR A 4 -19.51 -70.64 1.36
N ILE A 5 -20.26 -69.87 0.57
CA ILE A 5 -19.76 -68.87 -0.39
C ILE A 5 -19.91 -67.50 0.28
N PRO A 6 -18.89 -66.63 0.31
CA PRO A 6 -19.05 -65.27 0.82
C PRO A 6 -19.78 -64.39 -0.22
N PRO A 7 -20.71 -63.51 0.20
CA PRO A 7 -21.34 -62.57 -0.72
C PRO A 7 -20.44 -61.37 -1.01
N SER A 8 -20.65 -60.85 -2.21
CA SER A 8 -19.91 -59.81 -2.92
C SER A 8 -20.23 -58.39 -2.43
N SER A 9 -19.24 -57.54 -2.59
CA SER A 9 -19.25 -56.09 -2.39
C SER A 9 -20.20 -55.37 -3.37
N SER A 10 -21.28 -54.77 -2.87
CA SER A 10 -21.89 -53.56 -3.44
C SER A 10 -23.03 -53.05 -2.55
N SER A 11 -22.87 -51.87 -1.93
CA SER A 11 -23.94 -50.95 -1.46
C SER A 11 -23.52 -49.99 -0.33
N LEU A 12 -22.25 -49.89 0.06
CA LEU A 12 -21.79 -48.90 1.05
C LEU A 12 -21.42 -47.52 0.45
N GLY A 13 -21.79 -47.25 -0.81
CA GLY A 13 -21.44 -46.02 -1.53
C GLY A 13 -22.44 -44.87 -1.43
N SER A 14 -23.64 -45.06 -0.88
CA SER A 14 -24.74 -44.09 -1.05
C SER A 14 -25.13 -43.32 0.22
N TYR A 15 -24.66 -43.75 1.41
CA TYR A 15 -24.98 -43.07 2.67
C TYR A 15 -23.86 -42.15 3.20
N ALA A 16 -22.63 -42.28 2.71
CA ALA A 16 -21.52 -41.39 3.07
C ALA A 16 -21.53 -40.06 2.30
N ILE A 17 -22.21 -39.99 1.14
CA ILE A 17 -22.28 -38.77 0.32
C ILE A 17 -23.36 -37.80 0.84
N LEU A 18 -24.45 -38.30 1.43
CA LEU A 18 -25.49 -37.42 2.00
C LEU A 18 -25.03 -36.69 3.28
N ALA A 19 -24.14 -37.30 4.08
CA ALA A 19 -23.62 -36.69 5.31
C ALA A 19 -22.59 -35.58 5.03
N ILE A 20 -21.89 -35.63 3.89
CA ILE A 20 -20.94 -34.58 3.47
C ILE A 20 -21.68 -33.38 2.88
N PHE A 21 -22.83 -33.58 2.20
CA PHE A 21 -23.65 -32.47 1.70
C PHE A 21 -24.42 -31.72 2.80
N GLN A 22 -24.78 -32.37 3.90
CA GLN A 22 -25.43 -31.69 5.04
C GLN A 22 -24.44 -30.87 5.89
N SER A 23 -23.16 -31.26 5.98
CA SER A 23 -22.14 -30.46 6.69
C SER A 23 -21.70 -29.23 5.90
N HIS A 24 -21.73 -29.29 4.56
CA HIS A 24 -21.43 -28.13 3.70
C HIS A 24 -22.54 -27.07 3.69
N HIS A 25 -23.81 -27.45 3.91
CA HIS A 25 -24.89 -26.46 4.04
C HIS A 25 -24.92 -25.75 5.40
N GLN A 26 -24.44 -26.40 6.48
CA GLN A 26 -24.26 -25.71 7.77
C GLN A 26 -23.04 -24.78 7.74
N ASN A 27 -21.92 -25.18 7.12
CA ASN A 27 -20.75 -24.29 6.95
C ASN A 27 -21.05 -23.10 6.03
N ALA A 28 -21.79 -23.28 4.94
CA ALA A 28 -22.17 -22.17 4.06
C ALA A 28 -23.12 -21.18 4.74
N LYS A 29 -24.00 -21.64 5.64
CA LYS A 29 -24.86 -20.74 6.44
C LYS A 29 -24.09 -20.01 7.53
N VAL A 30 -23.15 -20.69 8.20
CA VAL A 30 -22.25 -20.06 9.19
C VAL A 30 -21.34 -19.05 8.51
N ASP A 31 -20.82 -19.34 7.33
CA ASP A 31 -20.07 -18.37 6.51
C ASP A 31 -20.96 -17.18 6.13
N ILE A 32 -22.19 -17.39 5.64
CA ILE A 32 -23.08 -16.28 5.25
C ILE A 32 -23.49 -15.41 6.45
N GLU A 33 -23.83 -16.00 7.60
CA GLU A 33 -24.18 -15.26 8.83
C GLU A 33 -22.96 -14.57 9.48
N TRP A 34 -21.77 -15.18 9.39
CA TRP A 34 -20.50 -14.58 9.81
C TRP A 34 -20.09 -13.42 8.89
N PHE A 35 -20.18 -13.59 7.57
CA PHE A 35 -19.94 -12.51 6.60
C PHE A 35 -20.99 -11.39 6.71
N SER A 36 -22.25 -11.67 7.04
CA SER A 36 -23.29 -10.63 7.16
C SER A 36 -23.18 -9.84 8.46
N SER A 37 -22.91 -10.49 9.59
CA SER A 37 -22.74 -9.83 10.89
C SER A 37 -21.47 -8.96 10.94
N ARG A 38 -20.36 -9.45 10.38
CA ARG A 38 -19.14 -8.64 10.22
C ARG A 38 -19.33 -7.47 9.28
N ARG A 39 -20.13 -7.63 8.21
CA ARG A 39 -20.46 -6.54 7.27
C ARG A 39 -21.21 -5.41 7.99
N GLU A 40 -22.17 -5.70 8.87
CA GLU A 40 -22.86 -4.66 9.67
C GLU A 40 -21.95 -4.01 10.74
N GLU A 41 -21.06 -4.78 11.36
CA GLU A 41 -20.13 -4.29 12.39
C GLU A 41 -18.97 -3.45 11.79
N GLU A 42 -18.48 -3.82 10.61
CA GLU A 42 -17.47 -3.09 9.83
C GLU A 42 -18.05 -1.86 9.12
N LEU A 43 -19.33 -1.91 8.68
CA LEU A 43 -20.05 -0.72 8.22
C LEU A 43 -20.17 0.35 9.33
N ASN A 44 -20.13 -0.04 10.60
CA ASN A 44 -20.16 0.86 11.74
C ASN A 44 -18.79 1.42 12.14
N LYS A 45 -17.67 0.90 11.63
CA LYS A 45 -16.31 1.40 11.89
C LYS A 45 -15.64 1.76 10.56
N LYS A 46 -15.94 2.93 10.00
CA LYS A 46 -15.22 3.46 8.81
C LYS A 46 -13.96 4.24 9.21
N ILE A 47 -13.04 4.44 8.27
CA ILE A 47 -11.99 5.46 8.43
C ILE A 47 -12.67 6.81 8.66
N THR A 48 -12.26 7.48 9.73
CA THR A 48 -12.80 8.79 10.13
C THR A 48 -11.76 9.87 9.94
N PHE A 49 -12.24 11.08 9.69
CA PHE A 49 -11.42 12.27 9.53
C PHE A 49 -11.88 13.32 10.52
N ASP A 50 -10.95 13.74 11.38
CA ASP A 50 -11.18 14.79 12.37
C ASP A 50 -10.24 15.96 12.08
N TYR A 51 -10.81 17.14 11.89
CA TYR A 51 -10.08 18.38 11.65
C TYR A 51 -10.28 19.40 12.76
N SER A 52 -10.77 18.99 13.93
CA SER A 52 -10.96 19.85 15.11
C SER A 52 -9.67 20.60 15.48
N GLY A 53 -8.51 19.93 15.38
CA GLY A 53 -7.18 20.53 15.57
C GLY A 53 -6.78 21.59 14.53
N ALA A 54 -7.48 21.69 13.40
CA ALA A 54 -7.27 22.73 12.40
C ALA A 54 -8.27 23.90 12.52
N THR A 55 -9.39 23.73 13.23
CA THR A 55 -10.43 24.77 13.35
C THR A 55 -9.96 26.13 13.89
N PRO A 56 -8.92 26.23 14.76
CA PRO A 56 -8.40 27.54 15.16
C PRO A 56 -7.72 28.35 14.04
N PHE A 57 -7.45 27.74 12.89
CA PHE A 57 -6.63 28.31 11.81
C PHE A 57 -7.41 28.75 10.57
N PHE A 58 -8.73 28.52 10.56
CA PHE A 58 -9.62 28.96 9.50
C PHE A 58 -11.03 29.20 10.04
N SER A 59 -11.82 29.98 9.31
CA SER A 59 -13.26 30.12 9.57
C SER A 59 -14.07 29.23 8.64
N GLN A 60 -15.19 28.68 9.11
CA GLN A 60 -16.04 27.76 8.34
C GLN A 60 -16.39 28.29 6.93
N HIS A 61 -16.73 29.58 6.81
CA HIS A 61 -17.06 30.19 5.52
C HIS A 61 -15.93 30.08 4.47
N GLU A 62 -14.67 30.00 4.90
CA GLU A 62 -13.54 29.83 3.98
C GLU A 62 -13.55 28.46 3.32
N LEU A 63 -13.97 27.42 4.06
CA LEU A 63 -14.17 26.08 3.54
C LEU A 63 -15.40 26.03 2.62
N ASP A 64 -16.49 26.69 3.01
CA ASP A 64 -17.72 26.77 2.21
C ASP A 64 -17.46 27.41 0.82
N PHE A 65 -16.56 28.40 0.75
CA PHE A 65 -16.16 29.02 -0.52
C PHE A 65 -15.34 28.11 -1.45
N LEU A 66 -14.84 26.97 -0.96
CA LEU A 66 -14.16 25.97 -1.80
C LEU A 66 -15.13 24.99 -2.47
N LEU A 67 -16.39 24.92 -2.03
CA LEU A 67 -17.39 23.97 -2.54
C LEU A 67 -17.53 23.99 -4.08
N PRO A 68 -17.56 25.14 -4.78
CA PRO A 68 -17.64 25.15 -6.24
C PRO A 68 -16.44 24.47 -6.92
N GLN A 69 -15.23 24.66 -6.38
CA GLN A 69 -14.01 24.04 -6.92
C GLN A 69 -14.01 22.53 -6.69
N ILE A 70 -14.48 22.09 -5.52
CA ILE A 70 -14.61 20.66 -5.18
C ILE A 70 -15.61 19.98 -6.12
N LYS A 71 -16.79 20.58 -6.35
CA LYS A 71 -17.79 20.06 -7.28
C LYS A 71 -17.23 19.96 -8.70
N GLN A 72 -16.51 20.97 -9.16
CA GLN A 72 -15.85 20.93 -10.47
C GLN A 72 -14.80 19.81 -10.56
N ALA A 73 -13.95 19.66 -9.55
CA ALA A 73 -12.96 18.59 -9.51
C ALA A 73 -13.62 17.20 -9.49
N HIS A 74 -14.69 17.03 -8.72
CA HIS A 74 -15.52 15.82 -8.72
C HIS A 74 -16.04 15.51 -10.13
N GLU A 75 -16.64 16.49 -10.82
CA GLU A 75 -17.14 16.31 -12.18
C GLU A 75 -16.01 15.94 -13.15
N MET A 76 -14.84 16.58 -13.06
CA MET A 76 -13.69 16.26 -13.89
C MET A 76 -13.23 14.81 -13.75
N ILE A 77 -13.25 14.28 -12.53
CA ILE A 77 -12.92 12.88 -12.23
C ILE A 77 -14.01 11.95 -12.80
N HIS A 78 -15.26 12.12 -12.39
CA HIS A 78 -16.32 11.16 -12.70
C HIS A 78 -16.82 11.22 -14.15
N LYS A 79 -16.73 12.40 -14.80
CA LYS A 79 -17.06 12.57 -16.23
C LYS A 79 -15.82 12.45 -17.12
N ARG A 80 -14.63 12.22 -16.54
CA ARG A 80 -13.35 12.08 -17.26
C ARG A 80 -13.02 13.26 -18.18
N THR A 81 -13.30 14.48 -17.75
CA THR A 81 -13.13 15.71 -18.56
C THR A 81 -11.91 16.55 -18.20
N GLY A 82 -11.23 16.25 -17.08
CA GLY A 82 -10.03 16.98 -16.66
C GLY A 82 -8.72 16.50 -17.30
N PRO A 83 -7.62 17.27 -17.17
CA PRO A 83 -6.28 16.85 -17.59
C PRO A 83 -5.86 15.50 -16.98
N GLY A 84 -5.28 14.63 -17.81
CA GLY A 84 -4.86 13.29 -17.40
C GLY A 84 -6.00 12.28 -17.25
N SER A 85 -7.18 12.54 -17.83
CA SER A 85 -8.35 11.68 -17.73
C SER A 85 -8.20 10.28 -18.35
N GLU A 86 -7.16 10.08 -19.17
CA GLU A 86 -6.73 8.77 -19.64
C GLU A 86 -6.24 7.87 -18.51
N TYR A 87 -5.83 8.43 -17.36
CA TYR A 87 -5.32 7.72 -16.20
C TYR A 87 -6.31 7.62 -15.03
N LEU A 88 -7.62 7.65 -15.31
CA LEU A 88 -8.68 7.62 -14.29
C LEU A 88 -9.30 6.24 -14.04
N ASP A 89 -8.76 5.16 -14.61
CA ASP A 89 -9.37 3.83 -14.44
C ASP A 89 -9.34 3.37 -12.97
N TRP A 90 -8.42 3.89 -12.15
CA TRP A 90 -8.33 3.59 -10.72
C TRP A 90 -9.57 4.00 -9.91
N VAL A 91 -10.39 4.95 -10.42
CA VAL A 91 -11.56 5.48 -9.70
C VAL A 91 -12.61 4.39 -9.47
N GLU A 92 -12.90 3.58 -10.48
CA GLU A 92 -13.87 2.48 -10.39
C GLU A 92 -13.17 1.11 -10.38
N TRP A 93 -11.83 1.08 -10.37
CA TRP A 93 -11.05 -0.16 -10.39
C TRP A 93 -11.42 -1.14 -9.27
N PRO A 94 -11.64 -0.72 -8.01
CA PRO A 94 -12.07 -1.64 -6.95
C PRO A 94 -13.36 -2.42 -7.27
N LEU A 95 -14.21 -1.87 -8.15
CA LEU A 95 -15.46 -2.49 -8.59
C LEU A 95 -15.30 -3.27 -9.92
N THR A 96 -14.40 -2.80 -10.79
CA THR A 96 -14.33 -3.20 -12.22
C THR A 96 -13.08 -3.98 -12.60
N TYR A 97 -12.21 -4.32 -11.64
CA TYR A 97 -10.98 -5.08 -11.90
C TYR A 97 -11.21 -6.43 -12.59
N ASP A 98 -10.19 -6.88 -13.33
CA ASP A 98 -10.18 -8.14 -14.08
C ASP A 98 -10.24 -9.35 -13.12
N ARG A 99 -11.41 -9.99 -13.02
CA ARG A 99 -11.66 -11.11 -12.10
C ARG A 99 -10.88 -12.37 -12.48
N GLU A 100 -10.61 -12.59 -13.76
CA GLU A 100 -9.83 -13.74 -14.22
C GLU A 100 -8.35 -13.58 -13.87
N GLU A 101 -7.78 -12.40 -14.12
CA GLU A 101 -6.42 -12.10 -13.68
C GLU A 101 -6.30 -12.14 -12.15
N TYR A 102 -7.33 -11.67 -11.43
CA TYR A 102 -7.36 -11.72 -9.97
C TYR A 102 -7.33 -13.14 -9.39
N GLU A 103 -8.08 -14.08 -9.97
CA GLU A 103 -8.00 -15.50 -9.56
C GLU A 103 -6.66 -16.12 -9.93
N ARG A 104 -6.03 -15.72 -11.04
CA ARG A 104 -4.65 -16.11 -11.37
C ARG A 104 -3.66 -15.60 -10.32
N ILE A 105 -3.79 -14.37 -9.82
CA ILE A 105 -2.95 -13.84 -8.73
C ILE A 105 -3.01 -14.78 -7.52
N LYS A 106 -4.21 -15.22 -7.11
CA LYS A 106 -4.38 -16.14 -5.98
C LYS A 106 -3.66 -17.46 -6.24
N GLN A 107 -3.83 -18.04 -7.42
CA GLN A 107 -3.17 -19.31 -7.81
C GLN A 107 -1.64 -19.18 -7.79
N ILE A 108 -1.10 -18.15 -8.43
CA ILE A 108 0.34 -17.85 -8.46
C ILE A 108 0.86 -17.67 -7.03
N SER A 109 0.13 -16.93 -6.19
CA SER A 109 0.54 -16.68 -4.80
C SER A 109 0.65 -17.96 -3.97
N THR A 110 -0.27 -18.91 -4.17
CA THR A 110 -0.24 -20.21 -3.50
C THR A 110 0.98 -21.03 -3.93
N ILE A 111 1.26 -21.10 -5.24
CA ILE A 111 2.44 -21.77 -5.78
C ILE A 111 3.72 -21.19 -5.15
N ILE A 112 3.84 -19.86 -5.13
CA ILE A 112 5.02 -19.19 -4.55
C ILE A 112 5.13 -19.46 -3.05
N ARG A 113 4.04 -19.42 -2.28
CA ARG A 113 4.07 -19.71 -0.84
C ARG A 113 4.51 -21.14 -0.51
N GLU A 114 4.09 -22.09 -1.32
CA GLU A 114 4.43 -23.51 -1.12
C GLU A 114 5.87 -23.79 -1.52
N GLN A 115 6.36 -23.18 -2.60
CA GLN A 115 7.62 -23.56 -3.22
C GLN A 115 8.78 -22.64 -2.87
N ALA A 116 8.56 -21.33 -2.73
CA ALA A 116 9.62 -20.36 -2.53
C ALA A 116 10.09 -20.31 -1.06
N ASP A 117 11.38 -20.10 -0.85
CA ASP A 117 11.95 -19.59 0.40
C ASP A 117 12.06 -18.07 0.36
N VAL A 118 12.26 -17.50 -0.84
CA VAL A 118 12.39 -16.06 -1.08
C VAL A 118 11.55 -15.66 -2.29
N LEU A 119 10.79 -14.58 -2.15
CA LEU A 119 10.29 -13.79 -3.27
C LEU A 119 11.05 -12.46 -3.35
N LEU A 120 11.65 -12.20 -4.51
CA LEU A 120 12.19 -10.90 -4.86
C LEU A 120 11.16 -10.09 -5.65
N ILE A 121 10.91 -8.87 -5.20
CA ILE A 121 10.08 -7.91 -5.92
C ILE A 121 11.01 -6.89 -6.56
N ILE A 122 11.04 -6.86 -7.89
CA ILE A 122 11.84 -5.92 -8.66
C ILE A 122 10.94 -4.77 -9.11
N GLY A 123 11.19 -3.56 -8.64
CA GLY A 123 10.39 -2.39 -9.01
C GLY A 123 10.88 -1.13 -8.32
N VAL A 124 10.42 0.03 -8.79
CA VAL A 124 10.73 1.35 -8.21
C VAL A 124 9.49 2.24 -8.26
N GLY A 125 9.41 3.23 -7.36
CA GLY A 125 8.27 4.14 -7.26
C GLY A 125 6.97 3.38 -7.00
N GLY A 126 5.97 3.55 -7.87
CA GLY A 126 4.65 2.93 -7.71
C GLY A 126 4.67 1.40 -7.81
N SER A 127 5.69 0.84 -8.47
CA SER A 127 5.93 -0.61 -8.56
C SER A 127 6.64 -1.20 -7.34
N TYR A 128 6.81 -0.40 -6.28
CA TYR A 128 7.55 -0.76 -5.07
C TYR A 128 6.81 -0.30 -3.81
N LEU A 129 6.54 1.00 -3.69
CA LEU A 129 6.08 1.62 -2.44
C LEU A 129 4.75 1.07 -1.95
N GLY A 130 3.78 0.87 -2.83
CA GLY A 130 2.45 0.37 -2.44
C GLY A 130 2.49 -1.06 -1.90
N ALA A 131 3.26 -1.95 -2.54
CA ALA A 131 3.44 -3.32 -2.07
C ALA A 131 4.18 -3.37 -0.73
N ARG A 132 5.25 -2.58 -0.58
CA ARG A 132 6.01 -2.50 0.66
C ARG A 132 5.19 -1.89 1.81
N ALA A 133 4.40 -0.86 1.53
CA ALA A 133 3.48 -0.26 2.49
C ALA A 133 2.49 -1.27 3.05
N ALA A 134 1.86 -2.08 2.18
CA ALA A 134 0.92 -3.11 2.62
C ALA A 134 1.61 -4.21 3.45
N ILE A 135 2.76 -4.69 2.98
CA ILE A 135 3.50 -5.77 3.66
C ILE A 135 3.97 -5.28 5.03
N GLU A 136 4.60 -4.11 5.13
CA GLU A 136 5.07 -3.61 6.42
C GLU A 136 3.93 -3.26 7.38
N MET A 137 2.80 -2.72 6.89
CA MET A 137 1.63 -2.42 7.72
C MET A 137 0.97 -3.69 8.27
N LEU A 138 0.86 -4.75 7.46
CA LEU A 138 -0.01 -5.90 7.73
C LEU A 138 0.73 -7.18 8.13
N CYS A 139 2.05 -7.23 7.98
CA CYS A 139 2.88 -8.34 8.44
C CYS A 139 3.66 -7.96 9.71
N PRO A 140 4.10 -8.95 10.51
CA PRO A 140 4.97 -8.72 11.66
C PRO A 140 6.22 -7.88 11.30
N ALA A 141 6.60 -6.94 12.17
CA ALA A 141 7.75 -6.05 11.94
C ALA A 141 9.07 -6.79 11.62
N PHE A 142 9.23 -8.00 12.16
CA PHE A 142 10.39 -8.87 11.92
C PHE A 142 10.06 -10.05 11.00
N TYR A 143 9.18 -9.83 10.00
CA TYR A 143 8.63 -10.89 9.16
C TYR A 143 9.69 -11.84 8.61
N ASN A 144 10.77 -11.34 8.01
CA ASN A 144 11.82 -12.18 7.42
C ASN A 144 12.68 -12.93 8.47
N GLN A 145 12.74 -12.45 9.73
CA GLN A 145 13.48 -13.14 10.80
C GLN A 145 12.63 -14.25 11.47
N LEU A 146 11.33 -14.30 11.20
CA LEU A 146 10.49 -15.36 11.75
C LEU A 146 10.82 -16.71 11.11
N PRO A 147 10.75 -17.82 11.87
CA PRO A 147 10.82 -19.16 11.29
C PRO A 147 9.73 -19.37 10.24
N ARG A 148 9.99 -20.16 9.18
CA ARG A 148 9.00 -20.42 8.10
C ARG A 148 7.63 -20.84 8.64
N ALA A 149 7.57 -21.67 9.68
CA ALA A 149 6.32 -22.12 10.30
C ALA A 149 5.48 -21.01 10.96
N LYS A 150 6.09 -19.84 11.24
CA LYS A 150 5.42 -18.64 11.77
C LYS A 150 5.24 -17.56 10.70
N ARG A 151 5.61 -17.85 9.45
CA ARG A 151 5.45 -16.97 8.30
C ARG A 151 4.36 -17.54 7.41
N ASN A 152 3.46 -16.69 6.94
CA ASN A 152 2.40 -17.07 6.00
C ASN A 152 2.88 -17.09 4.53
N GLY A 153 4.19 -17.18 4.31
CA GLY A 153 4.82 -17.08 2.99
C GLY A 153 6.36 -17.07 3.04
N PRO A 154 7.02 -16.86 1.88
CA PRO A 154 8.47 -16.78 1.76
C PRO A 154 9.02 -15.50 2.38
N GLU A 155 10.35 -15.38 2.46
CA GLU A 155 10.97 -14.09 2.80
C GLU A 155 10.75 -13.12 1.64
N ILE A 156 10.51 -11.85 1.94
CA ILE A 156 10.32 -10.82 0.91
C ILE A 156 11.51 -9.88 0.91
N TYR A 157 12.11 -9.68 -0.26
CA TYR A 157 13.08 -8.61 -0.46
C TYR A 157 12.72 -7.79 -1.69
N PHE A 158 13.10 -6.52 -1.66
CA PHE A 158 12.88 -5.58 -2.75
C PHE A 158 14.22 -5.25 -3.41
N ILE A 159 14.25 -5.13 -4.72
CA ILE A 159 15.48 -4.80 -5.47
C ILE A 159 15.11 -4.00 -6.72
N GLY A 160 16.06 -3.31 -7.33
CA GLY A 160 15.79 -2.46 -8.49
C GLY A 160 15.06 -1.16 -8.14
N HIS A 161 14.95 -0.81 -6.86
CA HIS A 161 14.47 0.49 -6.37
C HIS A 161 15.61 1.48 -6.11
N HIS A 162 16.87 1.06 -6.28
CA HIS A 162 18.10 1.85 -6.21
C HIS A 162 19.25 1.12 -6.93
N LEU A 163 20.41 1.76 -7.06
CA LEU A 163 21.60 1.21 -7.74
C LEU A 163 22.78 0.88 -6.79
N HIS A 164 22.54 0.77 -5.48
CA HIS A 164 23.60 0.50 -4.49
C HIS A 164 24.19 -0.91 -4.62
N SER A 165 25.48 -1.03 -4.93
CA SER A 165 26.17 -2.29 -5.19
C SER A 165 26.18 -3.23 -3.99
N ASP A 166 26.47 -2.72 -2.79
CA ASP A 166 26.67 -3.57 -1.62
C ASP A 166 25.36 -4.20 -1.16
N TYR A 167 24.25 -3.47 -1.35
CA TYR A 167 22.91 -4.01 -1.08
C TYR A 167 22.63 -5.20 -1.99
N ILE A 168 22.94 -5.05 -3.28
CA ILE A 168 22.74 -6.10 -4.28
C ILE A 168 23.62 -7.31 -3.95
N ALA A 169 24.90 -7.10 -3.62
CA ALA A 169 25.82 -8.18 -3.27
C ALA A 169 25.35 -8.96 -2.03
N GLN A 170 24.97 -8.27 -0.95
CA GLN A 170 24.47 -8.89 0.28
C GLN A 170 23.16 -9.64 0.05
N LEU A 171 22.26 -9.12 -0.80
CA LEU A 171 21.04 -9.81 -1.15
C LEU A 171 21.32 -11.09 -1.97
N LEU A 172 22.28 -11.06 -2.89
CA LEU A 172 22.71 -12.26 -3.61
C LEU A 172 23.26 -13.33 -2.66
N GLU A 173 24.03 -12.95 -1.64
CA GLU A 173 24.52 -13.87 -0.60
C GLU A 173 23.38 -14.55 0.16
N ILE A 174 22.37 -13.79 0.59
CA ILE A 174 21.18 -14.33 1.29
C ILE A 174 20.46 -15.40 0.46
N MET A 175 20.49 -15.30 -0.87
CA MET A 175 19.73 -16.15 -1.78
C MET A 175 20.44 -17.41 -2.26
N GLN A 176 21.76 -17.55 -2.00
CA GLN A 176 22.58 -18.62 -2.61
C GLN A 176 22.03 -20.02 -2.35
N ASP A 177 21.51 -20.29 -1.15
CA ASP A 177 21.02 -21.60 -0.74
C ASP A 177 19.49 -21.71 -0.65
N LYS A 178 18.76 -20.70 -1.14
CA LYS A 178 17.29 -20.61 -1.01
C LYS A 178 16.57 -20.91 -2.31
N ASN A 179 15.32 -21.39 -2.26
CA ASN A 179 14.48 -21.45 -3.46
C ASN A 179 13.90 -20.05 -3.79
N VAL A 180 14.27 -19.47 -4.92
CA VAL A 180 14.01 -18.05 -5.23
C VAL A 180 12.99 -17.91 -6.35
N TYR A 181 12.01 -17.04 -6.12
CA TYR A 181 11.08 -16.52 -7.12
C TYR A 181 11.30 -15.03 -7.33
N VAL A 182 10.97 -14.54 -8.52
CA VAL A 182 11.08 -13.13 -8.89
C VAL A 182 9.75 -12.64 -9.45
N ASN A 183 9.22 -11.57 -8.88
CA ASN A 183 8.19 -10.75 -9.52
C ASN A 183 8.83 -9.45 -10.02
N VAL A 184 9.02 -9.33 -11.33
CA VAL A 184 9.53 -8.11 -11.97
C VAL A 184 8.37 -7.23 -12.42
N ILE A 185 8.33 -6.01 -11.89
CA ILE A 185 7.22 -5.08 -12.05
C ILE A 185 7.73 -3.81 -12.74
N SER A 186 7.35 -3.63 -14.01
CA SER A 186 7.68 -2.45 -14.79
C SER A 186 6.77 -2.34 -16.00
N LYS A 187 6.01 -1.25 -16.13
CA LYS A 187 5.07 -1.06 -17.25
C LYS A 187 5.78 -1.05 -18.60
N SER A 188 6.92 -0.36 -18.70
CA SER A 188 7.69 -0.26 -19.94
C SER A 188 8.72 -1.38 -20.12
N GLY A 189 9.22 -1.95 -19.01
CA GLY A 189 10.39 -2.83 -19.01
C GLY A 189 11.73 -2.13 -19.27
N THR A 190 11.75 -0.80 -19.34
CA THR A 190 12.95 -0.01 -19.70
C THR A 190 13.39 0.96 -18.61
N THR A 191 12.65 1.04 -17.48
CA THR A 191 13.12 1.74 -16.28
C THR A 191 14.46 1.15 -15.84
N LEU A 192 15.48 1.99 -15.69
CA LEU A 192 16.88 1.57 -15.65
C LEU A 192 17.17 0.61 -14.48
N GLU A 193 16.82 1.03 -13.27
CA GLU A 193 17.09 0.35 -12.01
C GLU A 193 16.48 -1.07 -11.99
N PRO A 194 15.17 -1.26 -12.23
CA PRO A 194 14.59 -2.60 -12.29
C PRO A 194 15.08 -3.41 -13.49
N ALA A 195 15.37 -2.79 -14.65
CA ALA A 195 15.88 -3.53 -15.81
C ALA A 195 17.28 -4.10 -15.56
N LEU A 196 18.17 -3.35 -14.92
CA LEU A 196 19.52 -3.83 -14.54
C LEU A 196 19.44 -4.92 -13.47
N SER A 197 18.65 -4.72 -12.42
CA SER A 197 18.44 -5.76 -11.40
C SER A 197 17.82 -7.03 -11.97
N PHE A 198 16.87 -6.90 -12.90
CA PHE A 198 16.27 -8.06 -13.55
C PHE A 198 17.25 -8.81 -14.46
N ARG A 199 18.15 -8.11 -15.18
CA ARG A 199 19.22 -8.77 -15.95
C ARG A 199 20.10 -9.65 -15.06
N LEU A 200 20.54 -9.09 -13.92
CA LEU A 200 21.36 -9.79 -12.94
C LEU A 200 20.63 -11.01 -12.36
N LEU A 201 19.37 -10.83 -11.95
CA LEU A 201 18.60 -11.89 -11.31
C LEU A 201 18.15 -12.97 -12.28
N ARG A 202 17.87 -12.63 -13.54
CA ARG A 202 17.61 -13.62 -14.58
C ARG A 202 18.84 -14.52 -14.79
N ASP A 203 20.03 -13.93 -14.92
CA ASP A 203 21.28 -14.69 -15.03
C ASP A 203 21.51 -15.60 -13.79
N PHE A 204 21.28 -15.08 -12.59
CA PHE A 204 21.34 -15.87 -11.36
C PHE A 204 20.36 -17.07 -11.39
N LEU A 205 19.09 -16.84 -11.74
CA LEU A 205 18.08 -17.89 -11.81
C LEU A 205 18.39 -18.92 -12.88
N GLU A 206 18.85 -18.51 -14.06
CA GLU A 206 19.21 -19.41 -15.16
C GLU A 206 20.42 -20.28 -14.81
N LYS A 207 21.43 -19.72 -14.12
CA LYS A 207 22.57 -20.49 -13.61
C LYS A 207 22.16 -21.49 -12.53
N LYS A 208 21.20 -21.12 -11.68
CA LYS A 208 20.77 -21.96 -10.55
C LYS A 208 19.78 -23.06 -10.94
N TYR A 209 18.84 -22.76 -11.85
CA TYR A 209 17.70 -23.64 -12.17
C TYR A 209 17.68 -24.11 -13.63
N GLY A 210 18.61 -23.65 -14.46
CA GLY A 210 18.49 -23.74 -15.92
C GLY A 210 17.39 -22.81 -16.44
N ARG A 211 17.34 -22.63 -17.77
CA ARG A 211 16.39 -21.71 -18.42
C ARG A 211 14.92 -22.09 -18.16
N GLU A 212 14.58 -23.38 -18.26
CA GLU A 212 13.21 -23.86 -17.99
C GLU A 212 12.82 -23.72 -16.51
N GLY A 213 13.75 -23.99 -15.59
CA GLY A 213 13.50 -23.82 -14.16
C GLY A 213 13.36 -22.34 -13.77
N ALA A 214 14.13 -21.46 -14.39
CA ALA A 214 14.02 -20.01 -14.22
C ALA A 214 12.69 -19.47 -14.78
N ARG A 215 12.26 -19.96 -15.95
CA ARG A 215 10.99 -19.58 -16.60
C ARG A 215 9.78 -19.69 -15.67
N THR A 216 9.70 -20.77 -14.90
CA THR A 216 8.59 -21.03 -13.96
C THR A 216 8.68 -20.25 -12.64
N ARG A 217 9.78 -19.52 -12.42
CA ARG A 217 10.07 -18.73 -11.22
C ARG A 217 10.03 -17.22 -11.45
N ILE A 218 9.88 -16.79 -12.70
CA ILE A 218 9.79 -15.39 -13.08
C ILE A 218 8.33 -15.06 -13.41
N ILE A 219 7.82 -14.06 -12.70
CA ILE A 219 6.52 -13.45 -12.95
C ILE A 219 6.79 -12.02 -13.43
N ALA A 220 6.23 -11.65 -14.57
CA ALA A 220 6.36 -10.33 -15.16
C ALA A 220 5.05 -9.55 -15.03
N THR A 221 5.02 -8.53 -14.18
CA THR A 221 3.89 -7.61 -14.05
C THR A 221 4.18 -6.36 -14.90
N THR A 222 3.57 -6.27 -16.08
CA THR A 222 3.94 -5.31 -17.14
C THR A 222 2.71 -4.85 -17.94
N ASP A 223 2.89 -3.93 -18.89
CA ASP A 223 1.85 -3.57 -19.87
C ASP A 223 1.29 -4.81 -20.59
N ARG A 224 -0.01 -4.81 -20.88
CA ARG A 224 -0.75 -5.94 -21.45
C ARG A 224 -0.23 -6.36 -22.83
N LYS A 225 0.35 -5.44 -23.61
CA LYS A 225 0.70 -5.66 -25.02
C LYS A 225 2.05 -5.07 -25.44
N LYS A 226 2.57 -4.07 -24.74
CA LYS A 226 3.72 -3.25 -25.17
C LYS A 226 4.87 -3.35 -24.18
N GLY A 227 6.01 -2.78 -24.56
CA GLY A 227 7.18 -2.68 -23.69
C GLY A 227 8.14 -3.86 -23.81
N ALA A 228 9.40 -3.61 -23.41
CA ALA A 228 10.49 -4.57 -23.54
C ALA A 228 10.28 -5.80 -22.63
N LEU A 229 9.74 -5.59 -21.44
CA LEU A 229 9.48 -6.68 -20.49
C LEU A 229 8.37 -7.60 -20.99
N LYS A 230 7.31 -7.06 -21.60
CA LYS A 230 6.25 -7.88 -22.20
C LYS A 230 6.77 -8.74 -23.36
N GLN A 231 7.55 -8.14 -24.27
CA GLN A 231 8.16 -8.88 -25.39
C GLN A 231 9.08 -9.99 -24.90
N LEU A 232 9.88 -9.73 -23.87
CA LEU A 232 10.74 -10.75 -23.27
C LEU A 232 9.93 -11.85 -22.59
N ALA A 233 8.88 -11.50 -21.86
CA ALA A 233 8.02 -12.48 -21.22
C ALA A 233 7.30 -13.37 -22.23
N ASP A 234 6.89 -12.84 -23.39
CA ASP A 234 6.32 -13.65 -24.47
C ASP A 234 7.34 -14.59 -25.12
N LEU A 235 8.57 -14.11 -25.32
CA LEU A 235 9.67 -14.88 -25.90
C LEU A 235 10.07 -16.06 -25.00
N GLU A 236 10.24 -15.80 -23.71
CA GLU A 236 10.67 -16.80 -22.73
C GLU A 236 9.50 -17.61 -22.16
N GLY A 237 8.27 -17.12 -22.34
CA GLY A 237 7.04 -17.69 -21.83
C GLY A 237 6.92 -17.65 -20.31
N TYR A 238 7.28 -16.51 -19.71
CA TYR A 238 7.06 -16.22 -18.29
C TYR A 238 5.57 -16.04 -17.99
N GLU A 239 5.19 -16.26 -16.73
CA GLU A 239 3.86 -15.89 -16.26
C GLU A 239 3.73 -14.36 -16.28
N THR A 240 2.67 -13.83 -16.90
CA THR A 240 2.47 -12.38 -17.02
C THR A 240 1.21 -11.90 -16.31
N LEU A 241 1.34 -10.80 -15.56
CA LEU A 241 0.23 -10.02 -15.00
C LEU A 241 0.24 -8.59 -15.55
N THR A 242 -0.90 -7.91 -15.47
CA THR A 242 -1.10 -6.63 -16.14
C THR A 242 -0.90 -5.44 -15.21
N VAL A 243 -0.17 -4.43 -15.69
CA VAL A 243 -0.29 -3.04 -15.22
C VAL A 243 -1.28 -2.33 -16.15
N PRO A 244 -2.49 -1.94 -15.69
CA PRO A 244 -3.50 -1.34 -16.57
C PRO A 244 -3.04 -0.04 -17.25
N ASP A 245 -3.49 0.17 -18.49
CA ASP A 245 -3.07 1.33 -19.28
C ASP A 245 -3.53 2.65 -18.65
N GLY A 246 -4.79 2.72 -18.24
CA GLY A 246 -5.38 3.90 -17.59
C GLY A 246 -5.17 4.00 -16.09
N ILE A 247 -4.16 3.29 -15.54
CA ILE A 247 -3.74 3.46 -14.14
C ILE A 247 -2.26 3.85 -14.10
N GLY A 248 -1.99 5.03 -13.54
CA GLY A 248 -0.63 5.51 -13.30
C GLY A 248 0.06 4.75 -12.17
N GLY A 249 1.40 4.72 -12.17
CA GLY A 249 2.17 3.91 -11.23
C GLY A 249 1.88 4.20 -9.76
N ARG A 250 1.82 5.47 -9.34
CA ARG A 250 1.51 5.83 -7.94
C ARG A 250 0.07 5.50 -7.50
N TYR A 251 -0.80 5.17 -8.47
CA TYR A 251 -2.19 4.73 -8.24
C TYR A 251 -2.38 3.20 -8.37
N SER A 252 -1.34 2.42 -8.70
CA SER A 252 -1.49 1.02 -9.12
C SER A 252 -1.47 -0.02 -8.00
N VAL A 253 -1.41 0.38 -6.72
CA VAL A 253 -1.27 -0.58 -5.60
C VAL A 253 -2.40 -1.61 -5.50
N LEU A 254 -3.63 -1.25 -5.92
CA LEU A 254 -4.79 -2.15 -5.95
C LEU A 254 -4.90 -2.99 -7.25
N THR A 255 -3.84 -3.01 -8.05
CA THR A 255 -3.71 -3.86 -9.24
C THR A 255 -2.76 -5.02 -8.96
N SER A 256 -2.48 -5.85 -9.96
CA SER A 256 -1.47 -6.90 -9.91
C SER A 256 -0.10 -6.46 -9.38
N VAL A 257 0.23 -5.16 -9.52
CA VAL A 257 1.44 -4.53 -8.94
C VAL A 257 1.56 -4.74 -7.43
N GLY A 258 0.48 -4.49 -6.67
CA GLY A 258 0.50 -4.66 -5.22
C GLY A 258 -0.12 -5.98 -4.77
N LEU A 259 -1.16 -6.45 -5.47
CA LEU A 259 -1.95 -7.60 -5.03
C LEU A 259 -1.15 -8.91 -5.03
N LEU A 260 -0.27 -9.14 -6.01
CA LEU A 260 0.54 -10.36 -6.02
C LEU A 260 1.53 -10.40 -4.83
N PRO A 261 2.37 -9.37 -4.60
CA PRO A 261 3.19 -9.30 -3.39
C PRO A 261 2.41 -9.54 -2.08
N MET A 262 1.25 -8.89 -1.92
CA MET A 262 0.41 -9.04 -0.73
C MET A 262 -0.10 -10.48 -0.56
N ALA A 263 -0.62 -11.07 -1.63
CA ALA A 263 -1.14 -12.44 -1.58
C ALA A 263 -0.04 -13.46 -1.21
N VAL A 264 1.18 -13.25 -1.72
CA VAL A 264 2.33 -14.12 -1.41
C VAL A 264 2.73 -14.05 0.07
N THR A 265 2.56 -12.91 0.75
CA THR A 265 2.80 -12.82 2.20
C THR A 265 1.64 -13.33 3.05
N GLY A 266 0.57 -13.82 2.42
CA GLY A 266 -0.63 -14.30 3.10
C GLY A 266 -1.60 -13.21 3.53
N ILE A 267 -1.44 -11.98 3.03
CA ILE A 267 -2.43 -10.92 3.22
C ILE A 267 -3.70 -11.29 2.44
N GLN A 268 -4.86 -11.12 3.08
CA GLN A 268 -6.16 -11.41 2.49
C GLN A 268 -6.54 -10.33 1.48
N ILE A 269 -6.13 -10.50 0.21
CA ILE A 269 -6.37 -9.52 -0.86
C ILE A 269 -7.85 -9.31 -1.18
N ASP A 270 -8.72 -10.29 -0.88
CA ASP A 270 -10.18 -10.14 -1.01
C ASP A 270 -10.70 -9.04 -0.09
N GLU A 271 -10.18 -9.00 1.13
CA GLU A 271 -10.52 -7.99 2.12
C GLU A 271 -9.95 -6.61 1.73
N VAL A 272 -8.74 -6.56 1.16
CA VAL A 272 -8.17 -5.32 0.59
C VAL A 272 -9.09 -4.75 -0.48
N MET A 273 -9.50 -5.57 -1.45
CA MET A 273 -10.37 -5.11 -2.54
C MET A 273 -11.77 -4.74 -2.04
N ARG A 274 -12.29 -5.46 -1.04
CA ARG A 274 -13.57 -5.14 -0.38
C ARG A 274 -13.53 -3.77 0.30
N GLY A 275 -12.49 -3.50 1.11
CA GLY A 275 -12.36 -2.20 1.76
C GLY A 275 -12.16 -1.04 0.79
N ALA A 276 -11.42 -1.27 -0.31
CA ALA A 276 -11.29 -0.28 -1.37
C ALA A 276 -12.64 -0.03 -2.09
N ALA A 277 -13.42 -1.09 -2.37
CA ALA A 277 -14.74 -0.99 -2.98
C ALA A 277 -15.73 -0.20 -2.08
N ASP A 278 -15.73 -0.47 -0.78
CA ASP A 278 -16.54 0.31 0.16
C ASP A 278 -16.07 1.78 0.22
N GLY A 279 -14.76 2.01 0.07
CA GLY A 279 -14.20 3.35 -0.12
C GLY A 279 -14.75 4.07 -1.36
N VAL A 280 -14.99 3.35 -2.47
CA VAL A 280 -15.62 3.91 -3.68
C VAL A 280 -16.98 4.48 -3.34
N GLU A 281 -17.81 3.72 -2.62
CA GLU A 281 -19.16 4.15 -2.22
C GLU A 281 -19.11 5.30 -1.20
N LEU A 282 -18.25 5.22 -0.20
CA LEU A 282 -18.12 6.25 0.84
C LEU A 282 -17.72 7.63 0.28
N TYR A 283 -16.92 7.65 -0.78
CA TYR A 283 -16.41 8.89 -1.37
C TYR A 283 -16.95 9.16 -2.79
N ARG A 284 -18.09 8.53 -3.11
CA ARG A 284 -18.77 8.66 -4.41
C ARG A 284 -19.38 10.05 -4.60
N GLU A 285 -20.05 10.56 -3.57
CA GLU A 285 -20.83 11.80 -3.67
C GLU A 285 -19.99 13.06 -3.49
N ALA A 286 -20.43 14.15 -4.09
CA ALA A 286 -19.73 15.44 -4.05
C ALA A 286 -20.01 16.27 -2.78
N GLU A 287 -20.88 15.80 -1.89
CA GLU A 287 -21.27 16.52 -0.69
C GLU A 287 -20.14 16.53 0.34
N LEU A 288 -19.65 17.72 0.68
CA LEU A 288 -18.45 17.86 1.50
C LEU A 288 -18.67 17.40 2.93
N ALA A 289 -19.87 17.59 3.47
CA ALA A 289 -20.19 17.17 4.84
C ALA A 289 -20.05 15.65 5.04
N ASP A 290 -20.34 14.87 4.00
CA ASP A 290 -20.37 13.40 4.06
C ASP A 290 -19.11 12.74 3.48
N ASN A 291 -18.26 13.50 2.78
CA ASN A 291 -17.09 12.99 2.08
C ASN A 291 -15.76 13.41 2.75
N SER A 292 -15.26 12.56 3.65
CA SER A 292 -14.04 12.85 4.40
C SER A 292 -12.78 12.98 3.52
N ALA A 293 -12.70 12.27 2.39
CA ALA A 293 -11.60 12.43 1.45
C ALA A 293 -11.59 13.85 0.84
N TYR A 294 -12.78 14.42 0.60
CA TYR A 294 -12.91 15.78 0.06
C TYR A 294 -12.66 16.82 1.14
N GLN A 295 -13.07 16.57 2.39
CA GLN A 295 -12.74 17.43 3.53
C GLN A 295 -11.22 17.54 3.71
N TYR A 296 -10.52 16.40 3.67
CA TYR A 296 -9.06 16.38 3.73
C TYR A 296 -8.44 17.15 2.56
N ALA A 297 -8.84 16.90 1.31
CA ALA A 297 -8.36 17.65 0.15
C ALA A 297 -8.60 19.16 0.27
N ALA A 298 -9.81 19.56 0.68
CA ALA A 298 -10.20 20.96 0.80
C ALA A 298 -9.40 21.71 1.87
N LEU A 299 -9.22 21.10 3.05
CA LEU A 299 -8.47 21.72 4.15
C LEU A 299 -6.99 21.86 3.83
N ARG A 300 -6.37 20.86 3.18
CA ARG A 300 -4.99 21.00 2.70
C ARG A 300 -4.83 22.18 1.75
N GLN A 301 -5.73 22.32 0.79
CA GLN A 301 -5.69 23.43 -0.17
C GLN A 301 -5.99 24.79 0.50
N LEU A 302 -6.90 24.83 1.46
CA LEU A 302 -7.17 26.03 2.25
C LEU A 302 -5.93 26.48 3.03
N LEU A 303 -5.28 25.54 3.72
CA LEU A 303 -4.08 25.80 4.52
C LEU A 303 -2.87 26.15 3.63
N TYR A 304 -2.76 25.53 2.45
CA TYR A 304 -1.76 25.90 1.45
C TYR A 304 -1.89 27.37 1.03
N ARG A 305 -3.12 27.83 0.75
CA ARG A 305 -3.41 29.24 0.40
C ARG A 305 -3.12 30.22 1.54
N LYS A 306 -3.05 29.73 2.79
CA LYS A 306 -2.62 30.48 3.98
C LYS A 306 -1.10 30.42 4.22
N GLY A 307 -0.32 29.91 3.27
CA GLY A 307 1.14 29.86 3.34
C GLY A 307 1.70 28.66 4.10
N LYS A 308 0.89 27.60 4.33
CA LYS A 308 1.41 26.32 4.82
C LYS A 308 1.98 25.53 3.64
N THR A 309 3.29 25.40 3.57
CA THR A 309 3.99 24.85 2.40
C THR A 309 4.51 23.43 2.62
N ILE A 310 4.44 22.91 3.83
CA ILE A 310 4.87 21.55 4.18
C ILE A 310 3.75 20.85 4.92
N GLU A 311 3.42 19.63 4.50
CA GLU A 311 2.56 18.72 5.25
C GLU A 311 3.39 17.57 5.80
N LEU A 312 3.26 17.34 7.10
CA LEU A 312 3.88 16.22 7.80
C LEU A 312 2.81 15.15 8.02
N LEU A 313 2.91 14.02 7.30
CA LEU A 313 2.15 12.83 7.66
C LEU A 313 2.79 12.17 8.88
N ALA A 314 2.18 12.34 10.04
CA ALA A 314 2.65 11.82 11.31
C ALA A 314 2.01 10.45 11.60
N SER A 315 2.77 9.50 12.11
CA SER A 315 2.25 8.21 12.59
C SER A 315 2.80 7.87 13.96
N TYR A 316 2.05 7.13 14.76
CA TYR A 316 2.49 6.59 16.06
C TYR A 316 2.80 5.08 16.02
N THR A 317 2.82 4.52 14.82
CA THR A 317 2.96 3.07 14.58
C THR A 317 4.08 2.84 13.57
N PRO A 318 5.22 2.22 13.96
CA PRO A 318 6.37 2.05 13.07
C PRO A 318 6.06 1.33 11.75
N SER A 319 5.09 0.40 11.75
CA SER A 319 4.66 -0.32 10.55
C SER A 319 4.02 0.55 9.47
N LEU A 320 3.66 1.80 9.79
CA LEU A 320 3.12 2.77 8.84
C LEU A 320 4.20 3.61 8.15
N GLN A 321 5.49 3.37 8.41
CA GLN A 321 6.57 4.11 7.76
C GLN A 321 6.46 4.08 6.24
N TYR A 322 6.27 2.90 5.63
CA TYR A 322 6.15 2.81 4.17
C TYR A 322 4.78 3.25 3.62
N VAL A 323 3.74 3.29 4.45
CA VAL A 323 2.48 3.99 4.09
C VAL A 323 2.78 5.48 3.90
N ALA A 324 3.61 6.08 4.76
CA ALA A 324 4.03 7.47 4.60
C ALA A 324 4.91 7.68 3.37
N GLU A 325 5.83 6.76 3.05
CA GLU A 325 6.61 6.83 1.80
C GLU A 325 5.72 6.74 0.55
N TRP A 326 4.75 5.82 0.54
CA TRP A 326 3.75 5.72 -0.53
C TRP A 326 2.91 7.00 -0.65
N TRP A 327 2.45 7.55 0.46
CA TRP A 327 1.69 8.80 0.50
C TRP A 327 2.50 10.00 -0.02
N LYS A 328 3.79 10.08 0.32
CA LYS A 328 4.69 11.12 -0.22
C LYS A 328 4.79 11.06 -1.73
N GLN A 329 4.92 9.85 -2.30
CA GLN A 329 4.91 9.70 -3.75
C GLN A 329 3.56 10.13 -4.34
N LEU A 330 2.45 9.68 -3.75
CA LEU A 330 1.11 9.97 -4.22
C LEU A 330 0.87 11.48 -4.34
N PHE A 331 1.07 12.24 -3.26
CA PHE A 331 0.84 13.69 -3.26
C PHE A 331 1.97 14.45 -3.97
N GLY A 332 3.24 14.09 -3.75
CA GLY A 332 4.39 14.80 -4.29
C GLY A 332 4.45 14.78 -5.82
N GLU A 333 4.30 13.61 -6.44
CA GLU A 333 4.30 13.52 -7.91
C GLU A 333 2.99 14.06 -8.54
N SER A 334 1.88 14.06 -7.80
CA SER A 334 0.61 14.56 -8.32
C SER A 334 0.53 16.09 -8.27
N GLU A 335 1.02 16.70 -7.18
CA GLU A 335 0.83 18.13 -6.89
C GLU A 335 2.08 19.00 -7.15
N GLY A 336 3.29 18.41 -7.12
CA GLY A 336 4.56 19.11 -7.29
C GLY A 336 4.83 19.54 -8.74
N LYS A 337 4.05 20.49 -9.25
CA LYS A 337 4.03 20.92 -10.66
C LYS A 337 3.93 22.43 -10.78
N ASP A 338 4.45 22.98 -11.87
CA ASP A 338 4.29 24.40 -12.23
C ASP A 338 4.74 25.39 -11.14
N GLY A 339 5.72 25.01 -10.31
CA GLY A 339 6.18 25.81 -9.17
C GLY A 339 5.20 25.85 -7.99
N LYS A 340 4.26 24.89 -7.92
CA LYS A 340 3.23 24.75 -6.89
C LYS A 340 3.36 23.41 -6.17
N GLY A 341 2.53 23.24 -5.14
CA GLY A 341 2.36 22.00 -4.40
C GLY A 341 2.87 22.14 -2.98
N MET A 342 2.18 21.48 -2.05
CA MET A 342 2.68 21.35 -0.69
C MET A 342 3.77 20.28 -0.67
N PHE A 343 4.90 20.55 0.00
CA PHE A 343 5.97 19.58 0.13
C PHE A 343 5.54 18.45 1.08
N PRO A 344 5.43 17.19 0.61
CA PRO A 344 5.01 16.09 1.45
C PRO A 344 6.21 15.57 2.25
N ALA A 345 6.15 15.74 3.56
CA ALA A 345 7.09 15.18 4.52
C ALA A 345 6.35 14.17 5.42
N SER A 346 7.10 13.38 6.18
CA SER A 346 6.55 12.33 7.03
C SER A 346 7.34 12.23 8.31
N ILE A 347 6.67 11.93 9.42
CA ILE A 347 7.32 11.75 10.72
C ILE A 347 6.78 10.53 11.49
N GLN A 348 7.65 9.88 12.25
CA GLN A 348 7.37 8.70 13.07
C GLN A 348 7.47 9.04 14.55
N PHE A 349 6.32 9.13 15.20
CA PHE A 349 6.18 9.40 16.62
C PHE A 349 6.05 8.11 17.44
N THR A 350 6.45 8.12 18.71
CA THR A 350 7.07 9.25 19.44
C THR A 350 8.54 9.48 19.11
N THR A 351 9.20 8.60 18.34
CA THR A 351 10.64 8.66 18.02
C THR A 351 11.11 10.05 17.59
N GLU A 352 10.43 10.68 16.63
CA GLU A 352 10.86 11.95 16.05
C GLU A 352 10.37 13.19 16.81
N LEU A 353 9.58 13.01 17.88
CA LEU A 353 9.44 14.07 18.90
C LEU A 353 10.81 14.39 19.53
N HIS A 354 11.72 13.41 19.54
CA HIS A 354 13.08 13.53 20.06
C HIS A 354 14.13 13.87 19.00
N SER A 355 13.71 14.30 17.80
CA SER A 355 14.61 14.84 16.78
C SER A 355 14.06 16.15 16.21
N ILE A 356 12.96 16.08 15.47
CA ILE A 356 12.34 17.21 14.79
C ILE A 356 11.21 17.86 15.62
N GLY A 357 10.76 17.23 16.71
CA GLY A 357 9.68 17.73 17.58
C GLY A 357 9.87 19.18 18.03
N GLN A 358 11.09 19.59 18.36
CA GLN A 358 11.42 20.98 18.68
C GLN A 358 11.13 21.95 17.50
N TYR A 359 11.46 21.56 16.27
CA TYR A 359 11.18 22.37 15.09
C TYR A 359 9.67 22.42 14.80
N VAL A 360 8.96 21.31 14.97
CA VAL A 360 7.50 21.29 14.82
C VAL A 360 6.84 22.20 15.86
N GLN A 361 7.31 22.19 17.10
CA GLN A 361 6.74 23.01 18.17
C GLN A 361 7.06 24.51 18.01
N GLU A 362 8.31 24.89 17.70
CA GLU A 362 8.77 26.29 17.79
C GLU A 362 9.50 26.83 16.54
N GLY A 363 9.69 26.02 15.50
CA GLY A 363 10.26 26.44 14.21
C GLY A 363 9.30 27.31 13.37
N HIS A 364 9.54 27.40 12.06
CA HIS A 364 8.66 28.20 11.18
C HIS A 364 7.23 27.65 11.11
N ARG A 365 6.23 28.53 11.23
CA ARG A 365 4.79 28.18 11.25
C ARG A 365 4.21 27.95 9.84
N HIS A 366 4.97 27.30 8.97
CA HIS A 366 4.59 26.92 7.60
C HIS A 366 4.20 25.44 7.45
N LEU A 367 4.07 24.74 8.58
CA LEU A 367 3.70 23.32 8.66
C LEU A 367 2.20 23.15 8.84
N ILE A 368 1.65 22.08 8.24
CA ILE A 368 0.48 21.36 8.76
C ILE A 368 0.92 19.95 9.14
N GLU A 369 0.17 19.32 10.03
CA GLU A 369 0.34 17.91 10.37
C GLU A 369 -0.94 17.14 10.07
N THR A 370 -0.78 15.96 9.47
CA THR A 370 -1.86 14.98 9.30
C THR A 370 -1.48 13.73 10.07
N THR A 371 -2.11 13.51 11.22
CA THR A 371 -1.89 12.36 12.10
C THR A 371 -2.66 11.15 11.58
N LEU A 372 -1.94 10.10 11.17
CA LEU A 372 -2.48 8.79 10.84
C LEU A 372 -2.47 7.91 12.08
N TRP A 373 -3.65 7.58 12.60
CA TRP A 373 -3.84 6.89 13.87
C TRP A 373 -4.55 5.55 13.70
N ILE A 374 -4.07 4.50 14.38
CA ILE A 374 -4.72 3.19 14.45
C ILE A 374 -5.44 3.11 15.80
N GLU A 375 -6.77 2.97 15.81
CA GLU A 375 -7.56 3.01 17.04
C GLU A 375 -7.34 1.77 17.92
N GLU A 376 -7.31 0.58 17.31
CA GLU A 376 -7.15 -0.69 18.01
C GLU A 376 -5.80 -1.35 17.67
N SER A 377 -5.00 -1.64 18.70
CA SER A 377 -3.80 -2.47 18.55
C SER A 377 -4.16 -3.95 18.53
N ALA A 378 -3.64 -4.68 17.54
CA ALA A 378 -3.83 -6.12 17.40
C ALA A 378 -3.23 -6.93 18.57
N VAL A 379 -2.23 -6.38 19.25
CA VAL A 379 -1.59 -6.99 20.42
C VAL A 379 -1.46 -5.95 21.53
N GLN A 380 -1.95 -6.30 22.71
CA GLN A 380 -1.81 -5.47 23.90
C GLN A 380 -0.60 -5.95 24.72
N VAL A 381 0.29 -5.03 25.05
CA VAL A 381 1.43 -5.26 25.93
C VAL A 381 1.28 -4.37 27.15
N THR A 382 1.21 -4.99 28.32
CA THR A 382 1.01 -4.29 29.61
C THR A 382 2.35 -4.04 30.29
N ILE A 383 2.50 -2.86 30.88
CA ILE A 383 3.68 -2.53 31.69
C ILE A 383 3.64 -3.37 32.97
N PRO A 384 4.70 -4.15 33.27
CA PRO A 384 4.75 -4.95 34.47
C PRO A 384 4.84 -4.06 35.72
N SER A 385 4.40 -4.60 36.86
CA SER A 385 4.72 -4.04 38.17
C SER A 385 6.01 -4.70 38.65
N LEU A 386 7.01 -3.88 38.98
CA LEU A 386 8.27 -4.31 39.60
C LEU A 386 8.34 -3.80 41.04
N GLU A 387 9.30 -4.29 41.82
CA GLU A 387 9.45 -3.88 43.22
C GLU A 387 10.13 -2.51 43.35
N ASP A 388 11.08 -2.21 42.47
CA ASP A 388 11.81 -0.93 42.43
C ASP A 388 11.13 0.09 41.51
N ASN A 389 11.16 1.36 41.92
CA ASN A 389 10.53 2.49 41.22
C ASN A 389 11.52 3.66 41.04
N LEU A 390 12.77 3.36 40.69
CA LEU A 390 13.81 4.38 40.57
C LEU A 390 13.55 5.38 39.43
N ASP A 391 12.78 4.98 38.42
CA ASP A 391 12.36 5.80 37.29
C ASP A 391 11.11 6.65 37.56
N ASN A 392 10.45 6.44 38.71
CA ASN A 392 9.19 7.07 39.10
C ASN A 392 7.99 6.76 38.18
N LEU A 393 7.97 5.61 37.49
CA LEU A 393 6.93 5.24 36.53
C LEU A 393 5.91 4.21 37.04
N HIS A 394 5.92 3.82 38.32
CA HIS A 394 4.93 2.90 38.91
C HIS A 394 3.46 3.27 38.66
N TYR A 395 3.14 4.55 38.48
CA TYR A 395 1.77 4.99 38.16
C TYR A 395 1.28 4.51 36.79
N LEU A 396 2.18 3.98 35.94
CA LEU A 396 1.88 3.37 34.65
C LEU A 396 1.81 1.84 34.72
N SER A 397 2.18 1.21 35.84
CA SER A 397 2.08 -0.26 35.96
C SER A 397 0.63 -0.73 35.77
N GLY A 398 0.45 -1.77 34.97
CA GLY A 398 -0.87 -2.29 34.60
C GLY A 398 -1.55 -1.57 33.42
N THR A 399 -1.02 -0.42 32.95
CA THR A 399 -1.47 0.21 31.71
C THR A 399 -0.81 -0.43 30.49
N THR A 400 -1.44 -0.35 29.32
CA THR A 400 -0.84 -0.86 28.09
C THR A 400 0.00 0.20 27.39
N PHE A 401 1.00 -0.25 26.61
CA PHE A 401 1.76 0.64 25.74
C PHE A 401 0.86 1.40 24.75
N HIS A 402 -0.22 0.78 24.27
CA HIS A 402 -1.18 1.43 23.37
C HIS A 402 -1.91 2.60 24.05
N GLU A 403 -2.37 2.41 25.29
CA GLU A 403 -3.04 3.47 26.07
C GLU A 403 -2.11 4.66 26.32
N ILE A 404 -0.83 4.40 26.61
CA ILE A 404 0.17 5.46 26.79
C ILE A 404 0.45 6.17 25.46
N ASN A 405 0.57 5.41 24.37
CA ASN A 405 0.79 5.96 23.04
C ASN A 405 -0.38 6.84 22.58
N GLU A 406 -1.62 6.46 22.91
CA GLU A 406 -2.82 7.27 22.66
C GLU A 406 -2.76 8.60 23.43
N LYS A 407 -2.33 8.59 24.70
CA LYS A 407 -2.12 9.82 25.48
C LYS A 407 -1.02 10.70 24.89
N ALA A 408 0.08 10.10 24.44
CA ALA A 408 1.15 10.83 23.75
C ALA A 408 0.65 11.48 22.45
N CYS A 409 -0.15 10.77 21.67
CA CYS A 409 -0.79 11.28 20.47
C CYS A 409 -1.68 12.49 20.76
N LYS A 410 -2.63 12.35 21.70
CA LYS A 410 -3.53 13.43 22.11
C LYS A 410 -2.77 14.66 22.64
N ALA A 411 -1.79 14.44 23.52
CA ALA A 411 -0.99 15.51 24.10
C ALA A 411 -0.16 16.26 23.05
N THR A 412 0.43 15.53 22.10
CA THR A 412 1.23 16.12 21.01
C THR A 412 0.36 16.96 20.09
N ILE A 413 -0.81 16.45 19.67
CA ILE A 413 -1.76 17.24 18.86
C ILE A 413 -2.12 18.55 19.59
N GLN A 414 -2.45 18.48 20.87
CA GLN A 414 -2.77 19.67 21.67
C GLN A 414 -1.59 20.66 21.75
N ALA A 415 -0.37 20.15 22.00
CA ALA A 415 0.83 20.98 22.08
C ALA A 415 1.18 21.65 20.75
N HIS A 416 1.10 20.91 19.64
CA HIS A 416 1.41 21.42 18.31
C HIS A 416 0.36 22.44 17.81
N VAL A 417 -0.93 22.20 18.10
CA VAL A 417 -2.00 23.17 17.85
C VAL A 417 -1.77 24.44 18.64
N ALA A 418 -1.45 24.35 19.93
CA ALA A 418 -1.08 25.50 20.74
C ALA A 418 0.19 26.21 20.21
N GLY A 419 1.11 25.46 19.61
CA GLY A 419 2.29 25.96 18.92
C GLY A 419 2.03 26.56 17.53
N GLY A 420 0.79 26.57 17.04
CA GLY A 420 0.44 27.17 15.75
C GLY A 420 0.57 26.25 14.53
N VAL A 421 0.59 24.93 14.74
CA VAL A 421 0.55 23.92 13.69
C VAL A 421 -0.88 23.37 13.56
N PRO A 422 -1.60 23.62 12.45
CA PRO A 422 -2.88 22.98 12.19
C PRO A 422 -2.71 21.47 12.13
N ASN A 423 -3.54 20.74 12.89
CA ASN A 423 -3.49 19.28 12.93
C ASN A 423 -4.80 18.68 12.38
N LEU A 424 -4.65 17.79 11.41
CA LEU A 424 -5.69 16.93 10.84
C LEU A 424 -5.45 15.52 11.36
N LYS A 425 -6.49 14.73 11.59
CA LYS A 425 -6.37 13.34 12.04
C LYS A 425 -7.18 12.41 11.15
N VAL A 426 -6.52 11.40 10.60
CA VAL A 426 -7.13 10.26 9.89
C VAL A 426 -7.06 9.06 10.83
N SER A 427 -8.20 8.63 11.33
CA SER A 427 -8.33 7.51 12.26
C SER A 427 -8.77 6.25 11.51
N ILE A 428 -7.95 5.22 11.61
CA ILE A 428 -8.16 3.88 11.04
C ILE A 428 -8.54 2.94 12.20
N PRO A 429 -9.66 2.20 12.13
CA PRO A 429 -10.08 1.34 13.24
C PRO A 429 -9.04 0.30 13.69
N GLU A 430 -8.44 -0.42 12.76
CA GLU A 430 -7.38 -1.39 13.03
C GLU A 430 -6.45 -1.55 11.81
N ALA A 431 -5.24 -2.06 12.04
CA ALA A 431 -4.31 -2.40 10.96
C ALA A 431 -4.71 -3.74 10.31
N SER A 432 -5.72 -3.71 9.44
CA SER A 432 -6.21 -4.91 8.73
C SER A 432 -6.24 -4.74 7.21
N PRO A 433 -6.28 -5.85 6.44
CA PRO A 433 -6.30 -5.78 4.98
C PRO A 433 -7.46 -4.93 4.45
N TYR A 434 -8.64 -5.02 5.07
CA TYR A 434 -9.80 -4.22 4.73
C TYR A 434 -9.52 -2.71 4.84
N TYR A 435 -9.04 -2.25 6.00
CA TYR A 435 -8.77 -0.82 6.18
C TYR A 435 -7.57 -0.32 5.38
N PHE A 436 -6.60 -1.19 5.05
CA PHE A 436 -5.56 -0.82 4.10
C PHE A 436 -6.16 -0.46 2.73
N GLY A 437 -7.08 -1.28 2.21
CA GLY A 437 -7.79 -0.99 0.96
C GLY A 437 -8.60 0.30 1.01
N GLN A 438 -9.37 0.50 2.08
CA GLN A 438 -10.16 1.71 2.28
C GLN A 438 -9.28 2.97 2.39
N MET A 439 -8.17 2.90 3.12
CA MET A 439 -7.19 3.98 3.29
C MET A 439 -6.51 4.36 1.97
N VAL A 440 -6.09 3.36 1.19
CA VAL A 440 -5.50 3.59 -0.12
C VAL A 440 -6.47 4.38 -1.00
N TYR A 441 -7.73 3.94 -1.08
CA TYR A 441 -8.72 4.62 -1.91
C TYR A 441 -9.05 6.03 -1.38
N PHE A 442 -9.17 6.21 -0.06
CA PHE A 442 -9.34 7.52 0.59
C PHE A 442 -8.28 8.53 0.12
N PHE A 443 -7.00 8.16 0.22
CA PHE A 443 -5.91 9.07 -0.17
C PHE A 443 -5.82 9.26 -1.68
N GLN A 444 -6.04 8.24 -2.49
CA GLN A 444 -6.08 8.38 -3.95
C GLN A 444 -7.16 9.37 -4.39
N LYS A 445 -8.36 9.22 -3.83
CA LYS A 445 -9.50 10.10 -4.09
C LYS A 445 -9.22 11.53 -3.66
N ALA A 446 -8.70 11.72 -2.43
CA ALA A 446 -8.34 13.03 -1.93
C ALA A 446 -7.24 13.71 -2.76
N CYS A 447 -6.21 12.97 -3.16
CA CYS A 447 -5.11 13.47 -3.98
C CYS A 447 -5.60 13.97 -5.34
N ALA A 448 -6.51 13.24 -6.00
CA ALA A 448 -7.06 13.65 -7.28
C ALA A 448 -7.88 14.94 -7.18
N ILE A 449 -8.74 15.05 -6.17
CA ILE A 449 -9.50 16.29 -5.91
C ILE A 449 -8.56 17.45 -5.60
N SER A 450 -7.60 17.22 -4.71
CA SER A 450 -6.63 18.22 -4.27
C SER A 450 -5.77 18.75 -5.43
N GLY A 451 -5.28 17.89 -6.32
CA GLY A 451 -4.52 18.29 -7.51
C GLY A 451 -5.33 19.14 -8.48
N TYR A 452 -6.60 18.79 -8.74
CA TYR A 452 -7.46 19.65 -9.57
C TYR A 452 -7.79 20.99 -8.90
N MET A 453 -7.99 21.02 -7.57
CA MET A 453 -8.17 22.27 -6.82
C MET A 453 -6.92 23.17 -6.83
N LEU A 454 -5.73 22.58 -6.94
CA LEU A 454 -4.45 23.27 -7.11
C LEU A 454 -4.26 23.81 -8.55
N GLY A 455 -5.06 23.31 -9.50
CA GLY A 455 -4.98 23.66 -10.91
C GLY A 455 -3.75 23.08 -11.60
N VAL A 456 -3.45 21.81 -11.33
CA VAL A 456 -2.41 21.02 -12.01
C VAL A 456 -3.01 19.75 -12.61
N ASN A 457 -2.29 19.06 -13.50
CA ASN A 457 -2.64 17.70 -13.92
C ASN A 457 -2.17 16.71 -12.84
N PRO A 458 -3.05 16.03 -12.08
CA PRO A 458 -2.60 15.16 -11.00
C PRO A 458 -2.03 13.81 -11.47
N PHE A 459 -2.12 13.48 -12.78
CA PHE A 459 -1.87 12.11 -13.25
C PHE A 459 -0.63 11.93 -14.14
N ASP A 460 0.06 13.02 -14.50
CA ASP A 460 1.34 12.99 -15.21
C ASP A 460 2.56 13.20 -14.26
N GLN A 461 3.77 13.16 -14.82
CA GLN A 461 5.02 13.41 -14.08
C GLN A 461 6.18 13.90 -14.99
N PRO A 462 6.02 14.97 -15.78
CA PRO A 462 7.03 15.35 -16.80
C PRO A 462 8.43 15.63 -16.22
N GLY A 463 8.51 16.16 -14.99
CA GLY A 463 9.79 16.54 -14.38
C GLY A 463 10.76 15.38 -14.12
N VAL A 464 10.26 14.13 -13.98
CA VAL A 464 11.14 12.97 -13.72
C VAL A 464 11.93 12.54 -14.95
N GLU A 465 11.57 12.97 -16.15
CA GLU A 465 12.30 12.60 -17.37
C GLU A 465 13.61 13.38 -17.52
N VAL A 466 13.71 14.59 -16.95
CA VAL A 466 14.89 15.46 -17.06
C VAL A 466 16.16 14.78 -16.54
N TYR A 467 16.14 14.27 -15.31
CA TYR A 467 17.34 13.59 -14.77
C TYR A 467 17.63 12.27 -15.51
N LYS A 468 16.60 11.59 -16.04
CA LYS A 468 16.77 10.35 -16.79
C LYS A 468 17.49 10.60 -18.10
N GLU A 469 17.16 11.69 -18.79
CA GLU A 469 17.86 12.12 -20.00
C GLU A 469 19.32 12.48 -19.70
N GLU A 470 19.57 13.27 -18.66
CA GLU A 470 20.94 13.62 -18.24
C GLU A 470 21.77 12.39 -17.86
N MET A 471 21.19 11.47 -17.09
CA MET A 471 21.85 10.22 -16.74
C MET A 471 22.17 9.38 -17.99
N ARG A 472 21.24 9.26 -18.95
CA ARG A 472 21.49 8.56 -20.23
C ARG A 472 22.64 9.20 -21.00
N ASN A 473 22.70 10.53 -21.04
CA ASN A 473 23.78 11.26 -21.70
C ASN A 473 25.14 10.94 -21.08
N LEU A 474 25.25 11.00 -19.74
CA LEU A 474 26.48 10.69 -19.01
C LEU A 474 26.93 9.23 -19.20
N LEU A 475 25.99 8.29 -19.19
CA LEU A 475 26.30 6.86 -19.43
C LEU A 475 26.78 6.58 -20.86
N ASN A 476 26.22 7.28 -21.85
CA ASN A 476 26.60 7.11 -23.26
C ASN A 476 27.93 7.79 -23.62
N GLN A 477 28.29 8.91 -22.97
CA GLN A 477 29.59 9.57 -23.15
C GLN A 477 30.76 8.62 -22.86
N ASN A 478 30.63 7.78 -21.83
CA ASN A 478 31.66 6.81 -21.46
C ASN A 478 31.85 5.67 -22.48
N GLN A 479 30.84 5.38 -23.31
CA GLN A 479 30.96 4.36 -24.36
C GLN A 479 31.75 4.85 -25.59
N THR A 480 31.72 6.16 -25.86
CA THR A 480 32.43 6.76 -27.01
C THR A 480 33.95 6.86 -26.76
N ILE A 481 34.38 6.85 -25.49
CA ILE A 481 35.80 6.91 -25.10
C ILE A 481 36.47 5.53 -25.17
N ILE A 482 35.72 4.44 -24.96
CA ILE A 482 36.25 3.06 -24.97
C ILE A 482 36.38 2.49 -26.40
N THR A 483 35.78 3.15 -27.40
CA THR A 483 35.82 2.75 -28.82
C THR A 483 36.82 3.52 -29.68
N ARG A 484 37.72 4.31 -29.06
CA ARG A 484 38.93 4.89 -29.68
C ARG A 484 40.16 4.33 -29.00
#